data_AF-A0AAP0X6Z5-F1
#
_entry.id   AF-A0AAP0X6Z5-F1
#
_cell.length_a   1.000
_cell.length_b   1.000
_cell.length_c   1.000
_cell.angle_alpha   90.00
_cell.angle_beta   90.00
_cell.angle_gamma   90.00
#
_symmetry.space_group_name_H-M   'P 1'
#
loop_
_entity.id
_entity.type
_entity.pdbx_description
1 polymer ?
#
loop_
_entity_poly.entity_id
_entity_poly.type
_entity_poly.pdbx_seq_one_letter_code
_entity_poly.pdbx_strand_id
1 'polypeptide(L)'
;MSNSIFLLLTGALLYVAHTIRRLQPKQTNLVFYVHDYLTGHDTSAITVAGKEGPTSSILHFGTLLAVDDPVTEGPDIGSKEIGRAQVIFTDGEFKGSTLEIQGADVFSMKEREFSVVSGTGYFRFVKGYGILETEFMDIANLRAVLKLSVTVKHY
;
A
#
# COMPACT_ATOMS: atom_id res chain seq x y z
N MET A 1 -25.25 -18.81 -49.04
CA MET A 1 -24.33 -18.86 -47.87
C MET A 1 -23.91 -17.43 -47.57
N SER A 2 -24.45 -16.75 -46.53
CA SER A 2 -24.07 -15.34 -46.30
C SER A 2 -24.34 -14.82 -44.88
N ASN A 3 -25.55 -14.94 -44.34
CA ASN A 3 -25.89 -14.20 -43.10
C ASN A 3 -25.40 -14.86 -41.80
N SER A 4 -25.40 -16.19 -41.72
CA SER A 4 -25.02 -16.89 -40.49
C SER A 4 -23.52 -16.79 -40.19
N ILE A 5 -22.67 -16.77 -41.23
CA ILE A 5 -21.22 -16.61 -41.08
C ILE A 5 -20.89 -15.18 -40.63
N PHE A 6 -21.59 -14.19 -41.17
CA PHE A 6 -21.40 -12.78 -40.79
C PHE A 6 -21.76 -12.53 -39.31
N LEU A 7 -22.87 -13.09 -38.81
CA LEU A 7 -23.27 -12.96 -37.40
C LEU A 7 -22.29 -13.65 -36.44
N LEU A 8 -21.73 -14.80 -36.83
CA LEU A 8 -20.71 -15.48 -36.02
C LEU A 8 -19.42 -14.67 -35.95
N LEU A 9 -18.99 -14.07 -37.08
CA LEU A 9 -17.80 -13.22 -37.12
C LEU A 9 -17.96 -11.94 -36.29
N THR A 10 -19.11 -11.27 -36.35
CA THR A 10 -19.37 -10.07 -35.54
C THR A 10 -19.46 -10.40 -34.05
N GLY A 11 -20.13 -11.49 -33.69
CA GLY A 11 -20.16 -11.99 -32.31
C GLY A 11 -18.77 -12.31 -31.77
N ALA A 12 -17.93 -12.99 -32.56
CA ALA A 12 -16.55 -13.29 -32.19
C ALA A 12 -15.71 -12.01 -32.04
N LEU A 13 -15.86 -11.04 -32.95
CA LEU A 13 -15.17 -9.75 -32.84
C LEU A 13 -15.57 -8.97 -31.58
N LEU A 14 -16.87 -8.93 -31.27
CA LEU A 14 -17.36 -8.25 -30.06
C LEU A 14 -16.89 -8.96 -28.80
N TYR A 15 -16.85 -10.30 -28.79
CA TYR A 15 -16.31 -11.07 -27.68
C TYR A 15 -14.81 -10.81 -27.47
N VAL A 16 -14.02 -10.81 -28.57
CA VAL A 16 -12.59 -10.49 -28.53
C VAL A 16 -12.38 -9.05 -28.05
N ALA A 17 -13.12 -8.07 -28.59
CA ALA A 17 -13.03 -6.67 -28.17
C ALA A 17 -13.42 -6.49 -26.69
N HIS A 18 -14.48 -7.17 -26.23
CA HIS A 18 -14.88 -7.17 -24.83
C HIS A 18 -13.80 -7.76 -23.91
N THR A 19 -13.20 -8.87 -24.34
CA THR A 19 -12.13 -9.55 -23.61
C THR A 19 -10.87 -8.70 -23.55
N ILE A 20 -10.44 -8.12 -24.67
CA ILE A 20 -9.29 -7.20 -24.76
C ILE A 20 -9.50 -5.98 -23.84
N ARG A 21 -10.72 -5.44 -23.77
CA ARG A 21 -11.05 -4.33 -22.89
C ARG A 21 -10.91 -4.69 -21.41
N ARG A 22 -11.30 -5.90 -21.00
CA ARG A 22 -11.11 -6.39 -19.62
C ARG A 22 -9.66 -6.68 -19.28
N LEU A 23 -8.83 -6.95 -20.28
CA LEU A 23 -7.39 -7.13 -20.14
C LEU A 23 -6.62 -5.80 -20.20
N GLN A 24 -7.28 -4.64 -20.31
CA GLN A 24 -6.58 -3.37 -20.20
C GLN A 24 -6.26 -3.10 -18.72
N PRO A 25 -4.99 -2.84 -18.38
CA PRO A 25 -4.64 -2.50 -17.01
C PRO A 25 -5.30 -1.18 -16.60
N LYS A 26 -5.94 -1.18 -15.43
CA LYS A 26 -6.41 0.02 -14.74
C LYS A 26 -5.24 0.65 -14.01
N GLN A 27 -5.18 1.97 -14.00
CA GLN A 27 -4.28 2.71 -13.12
C GLN A 27 -5.07 3.27 -11.93
N THR A 28 -4.56 3.05 -10.73
CA THR A 28 -5.12 3.61 -9.49
C THR A 28 -4.04 4.42 -8.80
N ASN A 29 -4.38 5.64 -8.39
CA ASN A 29 -3.53 6.48 -7.56
C ASN A 29 -4.17 6.58 -6.18
N LEU A 30 -3.40 6.32 -5.14
CA LEU A 30 -3.83 6.33 -3.75
C LEU A 30 -3.00 7.36 -2.99
N VAL A 31 -3.64 8.05 -2.05
CA VAL A 31 -2.96 8.87 -1.05
C VAL A 31 -3.56 8.50 0.30
N PHE A 32 -2.70 8.12 1.25
CA PHE A 32 -3.10 7.78 2.61
C PHE A 32 -1.98 8.09 3.59
N TYR A 33 -2.32 8.14 4.88
CA TYR A 33 -1.42 8.51 5.95
C TYR A 33 -1.23 7.34 6.91
N VAL A 34 0.02 7.00 7.22
CA VAL A 34 0.41 5.96 8.17
C VAL A 34 0.87 6.61 9.46
N HIS A 35 0.38 6.12 10.60
CA HIS A 35 0.68 6.65 11.92
C HIS A 35 1.63 5.71 12.68
N ASP A 36 2.93 5.96 12.56
CA ASP A 36 3.98 5.12 13.15
C ASP A 36 4.23 5.50 14.61
N TYR A 37 3.76 4.68 15.54
CA TYR A 37 3.88 4.89 16.99
C TYR A 37 4.75 3.80 17.63
N LEU A 38 6.04 4.08 17.73
CA LEU A 38 7.04 3.12 18.19
C LEU A 38 7.19 3.08 19.72
N THR A 39 6.62 4.04 20.45
CA THR A 39 6.61 4.06 21.92
C THR A 39 5.30 4.62 22.49
N GLY A 40 5.13 4.50 23.81
CA GLY A 40 3.97 4.99 24.54
C GLY A 40 2.84 3.97 24.67
N HIS A 41 1.73 4.39 25.27
CA HIS A 41 0.57 3.51 25.52
C HIS A 41 -0.14 3.07 24.23
N ASP A 42 -0.10 3.88 23.18
CA ASP A 42 -0.76 3.62 21.90
C ASP A 42 0.20 2.99 20.88
N THR A 43 1.24 2.30 21.34
CA THR A 43 2.25 1.76 20.42
C THR A 43 1.65 0.73 19.47
N SER A 44 2.01 0.85 18.19
CA SER A 44 1.54 0.02 17.08
C SER A 44 2.64 -0.83 16.46
N ALA A 45 3.85 -0.79 17.02
CA ALA A 45 4.99 -1.59 16.58
C ALA A 45 5.75 -2.18 17.76
N ILE A 46 6.42 -3.30 17.52
CA ILE A 46 7.25 -3.97 18.52
C ILE A 46 8.56 -4.45 17.91
N THR A 47 9.66 -4.33 18.67
CA THR A 47 10.93 -4.94 18.30
C THR A 47 10.86 -6.45 18.52
N VAL A 48 11.06 -7.21 17.44
CA VAL A 48 11.01 -8.68 17.47
C VAL A 48 12.41 -9.32 17.49
N ALA A 49 13.42 -8.60 16.99
CA ALA A 49 14.81 -9.06 17.01
C ALA A 49 15.78 -7.88 16.91
N GLY A 50 17.02 -8.11 17.35
CA GLY A 50 18.12 -7.16 17.27
C GLY A 50 19.30 -7.65 18.10
N LYS A 51 20.37 -6.85 18.16
CA LYS A 51 21.60 -7.20 18.90
C LYS A 51 21.34 -7.57 20.36
N GLU A 52 20.45 -6.84 21.02
CA GLU A 52 20.06 -7.05 22.42
C GLU A 52 18.69 -7.74 22.50
N GLY A 53 18.26 -8.43 21.44
CA GLY A 53 16.94 -9.06 21.37
C GLY A 53 15.79 -8.03 21.34
N PRO A 54 14.63 -8.31 21.98
CA PRO A 54 13.46 -7.42 21.98
C PRO A 54 13.66 -6.05 22.63
N THR A 55 14.76 -5.85 23.39
CA THR A 55 15.08 -4.56 24.01
C THR A 55 16.00 -3.69 23.15
N SER A 56 16.31 -4.12 21.93
CA SER A 56 17.15 -3.36 21.01
C SER A 56 16.50 -2.03 20.66
N SER A 57 17.29 -0.96 20.64
CA SER A 57 16.83 0.32 20.09
C SER A 57 16.48 0.16 18.61
N ILE A 58 15.37 0.74 18.22
CA ILE A 58 14.91 0.81 16.83
C ILE A 58 15.88 1.55 15.90
N LEU A 59 16.74 2.41 16.46
CA LEU A 59 17.73 3.19 15.69
C LEU A 59 19.04 2.42 15.47
N HIS A 60 19.20 1.24 16.08
CA HIS A 60 20.38 0.42 15.88
C HIS A 60 20.28 -0.41 14.60
N PHE A 61 21.40 -0.52 13.90
CA PHE A 61 21.52 -1.40 12.75
C PHE A 61 21.21 -2.85 13.14
N GLY A 62 20.38 -3.52 12.32
CA GLY A 62 19.99 -4.91 12.50
C GLY A 62 18.78 -5.14 13.42
N THR A 63 18.13 -4.08 13.90
CA THR A 63 16.85 -4.20 14.62
C THR A 63 15.70 -4.49 13.65
N LEU A 64 14.85 -5.45 13.99
CA LEU A 64 13.65 -5.83 13.24
C LEU A 64 12.40 -5.48 14.03
N LEU A 65 11.45 -4.82 13.36
CA LEU A 65 10.16 -4.44 13.92
C LEU A 65 9.03 -5.22 13.24
N ALA A 66 8.03 -5.59 14.03
CA ALA A 66 6.70 -5.93 13.54
C ALA A 66 5.78 -4.73 13.74
N VAL A 67 5.01 -4.37 12.71
CA VAL A 67 4.25 -3.12 12.63
C VAL A 67 2.78 -3.42 12.33
N ASP A 68 1.88 -2.71 13.00
CA ASP A 68 0.44 -2.69 12.76
C ASP A 68 -0.09 -1.25 12.91
N ASP A 69 0.49 -0.33 12.15
CA ASP A 69 0.15 1.09 12.25
C ASP A 69 -1.22 1.42 11.64
N PRO A 70 -2.01 2.31 12.24
CA PRO A 70 -3.23 2.84 11.65
C PRO A 70 -2.96 3.54 10.32
N VAL A 71 -3.87 3.35 9.35
CA VAL A 71 -3.86 4.06 8.06
C VAL A 71 -5.14 4.85 7.89
N THR A 72 -5.01 6.15 7.63
CA THR A 72 -6.14 7.09 7.55
C THR A 72 -6.18 7.88 6.24
N GLU A 73 -7.35 8.45 5.92
CA GLU A 73 -7.55 9.32 4.74
C GLU A 73 -6.87 10.69 4.87
N GLY A 74 -6.61 11.14 6.10
CA GLY A 74 -5.99 12.43 6.41
C GLY A 74 -4.89 12.32 7.48
N PRO A 75 -4.06 13.36 7.66
CA PRO A 75 -2.90 13.32 8.56
C PRO A 75 -3.26 13.35 10.04
N ASP A 76 -4.50 13.72 10.39
CA ASP A 76 -4.99 13.67 11.77
C ASP A 76 -5.38 12.23 12.13
N ILE A 77 -4.99 11.74 13.31
CA ILE A 77 -5.34 10.40 13.80
C ILE A 77 -6.84 10.19 13.99
N GLY A 78 -7.60 11.27 14.20
CA GLY A 78 -9.07 11.25 14.22
C GLY A 78 -9.71 11.21 12.83
N SER A 79 -8.92 11.25 11.75
CA SER A 79 -9.41 11.02 10.39
C SER A 79 -9.93 9.59 10.26
N LYS A 80 -10.75 9.36 9.23
CA LYS A 80 -11.29 8.04 8.95
C LYS A 80 -10.17 7.02 8.72
N GLU A 81 -10.12 5.98 9.56
CA GLU A 81 -9.26 4.81 9.36
C GLU A 81 -9.78 3.97 8.19
N ILE A 82 -8.89 3.59 7.29
CA ILE A 82 -9.17 2.84 6.06
C ILE A 82 -8.38 1.53 5.97
N GLY A 83 -7.45 1.31 6.90
CA GLY A 83 -6.62 0.11 6.90
C GLY A 83 -5.51 0.12 7.94
N ARG A 84 -4.60 -0.84 7.79
CA ARG A 84 -3.41 -1.03 8.63
C ARG A 84 -2.15 -1.09 7.77
N ALA A 85 -1.00 -0.68 8.30
CA ALA A 85 0.28 -0.63 7.58
C ALA A 85 0.93 -2.00 7.31
N GLN A 86 0.23 -3.09 7.60
CA GLN A 86 0.37 -4.38 6.89
C GLN A 86 -0.16 -4.30 5.43
N VAL A 87 -0.58 -3.10 5.03
CA VAL A 87 -1.20 -2.67 3.78
C VAL A 87 -2.47 -3.46 3.44
N ILE A 88 -3.31 -3.60 4.48
CA ILE A 88 -4.62 -4.25 4.41
C ILE A 88 -5.71 -3.18 4.41
N PHE A 89 -6.53 -3.15 3.37
CA PHE A 89 -7.67 -2.23 3.28
C PHE A 89 -8.89 -2.86 3.95
N THR A 90 -9.44 -2.19 4.96
CA THR A 90 -10.54 -2.70 5.78
C THR A 90 -11.88 -2.02 5.49
N ASP A 91 -11.86 -0.90 4.77
CA ASP A 91 -13.03 -0.13 4.39
C ASP A 91 -12.91 0.47 2.97
N GLY A 92 -14.00 1.07 2.48
CA GLY A 92 -14.06 1.77 1.19
C GLY A 92 -14.06 0.84 -0.02
N GLU A 93 -13.71 1.38 -1.19
CA GLU A 93 -13.71 0.67 -2.48
C GLU A 93 -12.81 -0.57 -2.46
N PHE A 94 -11.69 -0.50 -1.72
CA PHE A 94 -10.65 -1.53 -1.74
C PHE A 94 -10.78 -2.55 -0.61
N LYS A 95 -11.86 -2.50 0.18
CA LYS A 95 -12.10 -3.38 1.32
C LYS A 95 -11.82 -4.85 1.01
N GLY A 96 -11.00 -5.49 1.85
CA GLY A 96 -10.59 -6.89 1.72
C GLY A 96 -9.44 -7.13 0.73
N SER A 97 -8.92 -6.08 0.10
CA SER A 97 -7.72 -6.15 -0.75
C SER A 97 -6.46 -5.81 0.06
N THR A 98 -5.30 -6.18 -0.47
CA THR A 98 -4.00 -5.86 0.12
C THR A 98 -3.01 -5.42 -0.95
N LEU A 99 -1.98 -4.68 -0.54
CA LEU A 99 -0.75 -4.49 -1.32
C LEU A 99 0.44 -5.06 -0.52
N GLU A 100 1.54 -5.33 -1.20
CA GLU A 100 2.83 -5.61 -0.58
C GLU A 100 3.84 -4.60 -1.09
N ILE A 101 4.60 -3.99 -0.18
CA ILE A 101 5.57 -2.95 -0.50
C ILE A 101 6.98 -3.38 -0.07
N GLN A 102 7.97 -3.00 -0.87
CA GLN A 102 9.38 -3.22 -0.55
C GLN A 102 10.20 -2.00 -0.98
N GLY A 103 11.02 -1.48 -0.09
CA GLY A 103 11.85 -0.32 -0.36
C GLY A 103 12.77 0.02 0.81
N ALA A 104 13.64 1.02 0.60
CA ALA A 104 14.48 1.57 1.65
C ALA A 104 13.87 2.88 2.17
N ASP A 105 13.58 2.92 3.47
CA ASP A 105 13.18 4.15 4.15
C ASP A 105 14.41 4.84 4.74
N VAL A 106 14.98 5.77 3.98
CA VAL A 106 16.08 6.62 4.45
C VAL A 106 15.48 7.90 5.00
N PHE A 107 15.16 7.92 6.30
CA PHE A 107 14.39 8.99 6.96
C PHE A 107 14.97 10.41 6.80
N SER A 108 16.25 10.56 6.45
CA SER A 108 16.90 11.84 6.17
C SER A 108 16.55 12.43 4.79
N MET A 109 15.96 11.63 3.90
CA MET A 109 15.50 12.07 2.59
C MET A 109 14.07 12.60 2.68
N LYS A 110 13.80 13.68 1.94
CA LYS A 110 12.46 14.28 1.85
C LYS A 110 11.44 13.31 1.22
N GLU A 111 11.83 12.70 0.11
CA GLU A 111 11.01 11.78 -0.69
C GLU A 111 11.73 10.45 -0.78
N ARG A 112 11.03 9.36 -0.44
CA ARG A 112 11.57 8.00 -0.47
C ARG A 112 10.68 7.12 -1.33
N GLU A 113 11.26 6.49 -2.32
CA GLU A 113 10.53 5.60 -3.23
C GLU A 113 10.54 4.17 -2.71
N PHE A 114 9.39 3.51 -2.77
CA PHE A 114 9.25 2.08 -2.55
C PHE A 114 8.49 1.42 -3.72
N SER A 115 8.77 0.15 -3.95
CA SER A 115 8.07 -0.65 -4.96
C SER A 115 6.82 -1.28 -4.38
N VAL A 116 5.77 -1.38 -5.21
CA VAL A 116 4.61 -2.25 -4.94
C VAL A 116 4.87 -3.57 -5.65
N VAL A 117 5.18 -4.61 -4.87
CA VAL A 117 5.67 -5.89 -5.38
C VAL A 117 4.58 -6.94 -5.58
N SER A 118 3.47 -6.82 -4.84
CA SER A 118 2.33 -7.72 -4.98
C SER A 118 1.04 -7.09 -4.45
N GLY A 119 -0.08 -7.80 -4.62
CA GLY A 119 -1.39 -7.37 -4.14
C GLY A 119 -2.47 -8.43 -4.33
N THR A 120 -3.54 -8.31 -3.56
CA THR A 120 -4.68 -9.24 -3.56
C THR A 120 -5.99 -8.50 -3.84
N GLY A 121 -7.07 -9.26 -4.05
CA GLY A 121 -8.39 -8.68 -4.28
C GLY A 121 -8.43 -7.79 -5.52
N TYR A 122 -8.82 -6.52 -5.32
CA TYR A 122 -8.87 -5.49 -6.36
C TYR A 122 -7.51 -5.24 -7.01
N PHE A 123 -6.40 -5.43 -6.28
CA PHE A 123 -5.03 -5.21 -6.74
C PHE A 123 -4.35 -6.49 -7.21
N ARG A 124 -5.09 -7.48 -7.71
CA ARG A 124 -4.48 -8.71 -8.23
C ARG A 124 -3.58 -8.39 -9.44
N PHE A 125 -2.40 -8.99 -9.48
CA PHE A 125 -1.35 -8.76 -10.49
C PHE A 125 -0.83 -7.32 -10.55
N VAL A 126 -0.96 -6.58 -9.45
CA VAL A 126 -0.51 -5.19 -9.36
C VAL A 126 0.99 -5.05 -9.58
N LYS A 127 1.38 -3.94 -10.20
CA LYS A 127 2.75 -3.43 -10.27
C LYS A 127 2.72 -1.91 -10.10
N GLY A 128 3.69 -1.35 -9.41
CA GLY A 128 3.76 0.09 -9.24
C GLY A 128 4.83 0.52 -8.26
N TYR A 129 4.73 1.76 -7.83
CA TYR A 129 5.63 2.38 -6.87
C TYR A 129 4.85 3.33 -5.98
N GLY A 130 5.47 3.75 -4.88
CA GLY A 130 4.95 4.82 -4.04
C GLY A 130 6.05 5.73 -3.55
N ILE A 131 5.67 6.96 -3.24
CA ILE A 131 6.53 7.97 -2.63
C ILE A 131 6.06 8.18 -1.20
N LEU A 132 7.00 8.10 -0.27
CA LEU A 132 6.79 8.29 1.16
C LEU A 132 7.41 9.62 1.59
N GLU A 133 6.58 10.47 2.20
CA GLU A 133 6.93 11.79 2.73
C GLU A 133 6.65 11.81 4.24
N THR A 134 7.49 12.47 5.03
CA THR A 134 7.22 12.67 6.47
C THR A 134 6.38 13.92 6.63
N GLU A 135 5.12 13.75 7.00
CA GLU A 135 4.19 14.85 7.26
C GLU A 135 4.43 15.46 8.65
N PHE A 136 4.69 14.58 9.64
CA PHE A 136 4.98 14.96 11.01
C PHE A 136 5.97 13.99 11.63
N MET A 137 6.84 14.49 12.51
CA MET A 137 7.77 13.67 13.28
C MET A 137 8.04 14.27 14.65
N ASP A 138 7.81 13.47 15.68
CA ASP A 138 8.20 13.72 17.06
C ASP A 138 9.25 12.68 17.46
N ILE A 139 10.51 13.11 17.41
CA ILE A 139 11.66 12.23 17.71
C ILE A 139 11.69 11.85 19.19
N ALA A 140 11.24 12.73 20.09
CA ALA A 140 11.33 12.48 21.53
C ALA A 140 10.39 11.34 21.96
N ASN A 141 9.23 11.25 21.31
CA ASN A 141 8.24 10.20 21.55
C ASN A 141 8.25 9.09 20.49
N LEU A 142 9.16 9.16 19.51
CA LEU A 142 9.25 8.22 18.39
C LEU A 142 7.88 7.99 17.71
N ARG A 143 7.23 9.11 17.36
CA ARG A 143 5.96 9.12 16.62
C ARG A 143 6.15 9.84 15.30
N ALA A 144 5.62 9.27 14.22
CA ALA A 144 5.62 9.91 12.91
C ALA A 144 4.27 9.75 12.21
N VAL A 145 3.95 10.71 11.34
CA VAL A 145 2.88 10.57 10.35
C VAL A 145 3.52 10.61 8.98
N LEU A 146 3.34 9.54 8.23
CA LEU A 146 3.94 9.36 6.90
C LEU A 146 2.83 9.43 5.86
N LYS A 147 3.01 10.29 4.86
CA LYS A 147 2.12 10.35 3.71
C LYS A 147 2.65 9.44 2.61
N LEU A 148 1.84 8.49 2.17
CA LEU A 148 2.16 7.57 1.10
C LEU A 148 1.33 7.91 -0.13
N SER A 149 2.01 8.26 -1.22
CA SER A 149 1.41 8.50 -2.54
C SER A 149 1.75 7.33 -3.46
N VAL A 150 0.79 6.44 -3.71
CA VAL A 150 1.01 5.17 -4.42
C VAL A 150 0.38 5.21 -5.81
N THR A 151 1.16 4.86 -6.83
CA THR A 151 0.70 4.74 -8.21
C THR A 151 0.87 3.30 -8.69
N VAL A 152 -0.24 2.66 -9.03
CA VAL A 152 -0.26 1.23 -9.38
C VAL A 152 -1.06 0.95 -10.64
N LYS A 153 -0.66 -0.11 -11.36
CA LYS A 153 -1.41 -0.70 -12.46
C LYS A 153 -1.82 -2.13 -12.11
N HIS A 154 -3.08 -2.48 -12.34
CA HIS A 154 -3.69 -3.80 -12.07
C HIS A 154 -4.82 -4.08 -13.07
N TYR A 155 -5.54 -5.21 -12.96
CA TYR A 155 -6.56 -5.65 -13.94
C TYR A 155 -7.96 -5.75 -13.32
#